data_AF-A0A0N1JE97-F1
#
_entry.id   AF-A0A0N1JE97-F1
#
_cell.length_a   1.000
_cell.length_b   1.000
_cell.length_c   1.000
_cell.angle_alpha   90.00
_cell.angle_beta   90.00
_cell.angle_gamma   90.00
#
_symmetry.space_group_name_H-M   'P 1'
#
loop_
_entity.id
_entity.type
_entity.pdbx_description
1 polymer ?
#
loop_
_entity_poly.entity_id
_entity_poly.type
_entity_poly.pdbx_seq_one_letter_code
_entity_poly.pdbx_strand_id
1 'polypeptide(L)'
;MIKTVSDNSIPGTYGIAFTRVDTAAQISRPVPSDIQRNSSIEKAVIEHIADHPAAKVVMSALVEALTGVFVKAQGEIKGWAEIVQAASRPHDSNRKGTGVLSPRFDVMGCVGWNAATIRATCRVGTLREKGTLFTNLMLSDNFKRILERSMTDPALQRKLEGLVDLDYLKTTDGNLYAMSGWAARASESREQIGKAAFESASNLGSAQISARELAFHRHNPVNHPSNQARVGFGISSPANNDLQVLRGHGSSVWKVKPGSDFARLASASGKPVIAGPSGTASRFMAVARFISPGCLRDLGLDSEQAFKELVRYACYGYFGQDDHHSMLEVNLGIAPHGLDEQWDDKLYTEPFSHVIMGRGFSVDNAAQQHIVARATDEPVEHSAADRVG
;
A
#
# COMPACT_ATOMS: atom_id res chain seq x y z
N MET A 1 -68.07 31.38 -45.94
CA MET A 1 -67.93 32.77 -46.42
C MET A 1 -66.62 32.85 -47.19
N ILE A 2 -66.71 33.05 -48.50
CA ILE A 2 -65.61 33.04 -49.48
C ILE A 2 -65.09 34.47 -49.63
N LYS A 3 -63.76 34.65 -49.70
CA LYS A 3 -62.99 35.75 -50.33
C LYS A 3 -61.51 35.59 -49.93
N THR A 4 -60.48 35.75 -50.75
CA THR A 4 -60.28 35.91 -52.19
C THR A 4 -58.76 35.74 -52.41
N VAL A 5 -58.39 35.20 -53.57
CA VAL A 5 -57.02 35.06 -54.07
C VAL A 5 -56.50 36.41 -54.61
N SER A 6 -55.20 36.66 -54.53
CA SER A 6 -54.47 37.34 -55.62
C SER A 6 -52.96 37.04 -55.55
N ASP A 7 -52.50 36.25 -56.51
CA ASP A 7 -51.10 36.16 -56.94
C ASP A 7 -50.73 37.39 -57.79
N ASN A 8 -49.47 37.83 -57.71
CA ASN A 8 -48.75 38.47 -58.81
C ASN A 8 -47.23 38.38 -58.59
N SER A 9 -46.52 38.32 -59.71
CA SER A 9 -45.25 37.62 -59.96
C SER A 9 -44.02 38.53 -60.22
N ILE A 10 -42.85 38.15 -59.64
CA ILE A 10 -41.45 38.01 -60.21
C ILE A 10 -40.74 39.25 -60.84
N PRO A 11 -39.37 39.43 -60.93
CA PRO A 11 -38.17 38.76 -60.34
C PRO A 11 -37.15 39.72 -59.65
N GLY A 12 -36.19 39.19 -58.87
CA GLY A 12 -34.99 39.93 -58.46
C GLY A 12 -33.92 39.04 -57.81
N THR A 13 -32.86 38.77 -58.54
CA THR A 13 -31.71 37.91 -58.21
C THR A 13 -30.69 38.55 -57.23
N TYR A 14 -29.98 37.66 -56.52
CA TYR A 14 -28.72 37.80 -55.76
C TYR A 14 -28.80 38.18 -54.28
N GLY A 15 -28.40 37.23 -53.42
CA GLY A 15 -28.09 37.46 -52.01
C GLY A 15 -28.14 36.20 -51.15
N ILE A 16 -27.25 35.23 -51.39
CA ILE A 16 -27.04 34.11 -50.47
C ILE A 16 -26.39 34.66 -49.20
N ALA A 17 -27.10 34.61 -48.08
CA ALA A 17 -26.52 34.72 -46.75
C ALA A 17 -27.14 33.61 -45.87
N PHE A 18 -26.56 32.41 -45.97
CA PHE A 18 -26.72 31.42 -44.92
C PHE A 18 -25.98 31.93 -43.69
N THR A 19 -26.69 32.50 -42.72
CA THR A 19 -26.18 32.64 -41.36
C THR A 19 -26.09 31.25 -40.76
N ARG A 20 -24.95 30.60 -40.98
CA ARG A 20 -24.54 29.40 -40.26
C ARG A 20 -24.33 29.82 -38.81
N VAL A 21 -25.32 29.55 -37.96
CA VAL A 21 -25.12 29.59 -36.52
C VAL A 21 -24.22 28.40 -36.19
N ASP A 22 -22.92 28.66 -36.10
CA ASP A 22 -21.95 27.71 -35.54
C ASP A 22 -22.21 27.61 -34.03
N THR A 23 -23.23 26.85 -33.66
CA THR A 23 -23.37 26.33 -32.30
C THR A 23 -22.35 25.20 -32.16
N ALA A 24 -21.08 25.57 -32.02
CA ALA A 24 -20.09 24.68 -31.43
C ALA A 24 -20.50 24.46 -29.98
N ALA A 25 -21.37 23.47 -29.75
CA ALA A 25 -21.55 22.90 -28.43
C ALA A 25 -20.18 22.36 -28.01
N GLN A 26 -19.44 23.17 -27.26
CA GLN A 26 -18.39 22.66 -26.40
C GLN A 26 -19.08 21.61 -25.54
N ILE A 27 -18.86 20.34 -25.88
CA ILE A 27 -19.12 19.23 -24.98
C ILE A 27 -18.16 19.48 -23.82
N SER A 28 -18.61 20.24 -22.82
CA SER A 28 -17.86 20.44 -21.60
C SER A 28 -17.70 19.06 -21.00
N ARG A 29 -16.46 18.53 -21.06
CA ARG A 29 -16.12 17.33 -20.33
C ARG A 29 -16.56 17.55 -18.88
N PRO A 30 -17.24 16.58 -18.24
CA PRO A 30 -17.57 16.73 -16.83
C PRO A 30 -16.27 16.98 -16.06
N VAL A 31 -16.24 18.07 -15.31
CA VAL A 31 -15.12 18.36 -14.41
C VAL A 31 -15.04 17.19 -13.43
N PRO A 32 -13.90 16.47 -13.33
CA PRO A 32 -13.76 15.40 -12.37
C PRO A 32 -14.06 15.93 -10.97
N SER A 33 -14.77 15.15 -10.15
CA SER A 33 -14.89 15.51 -8.73
C SER A 33 -13.50 15.57 -8.09
N ASP A 34 -13.32 16.37 -7.04
CA ASP A 34 -12.03 16.47 -6.35
C ASP A 34 -11.48 15.10 -5.92
N ILE A 35 -12.37 14.17 -5.56
CA ILE A 35 -12.03 12.79 -5.23
C ILE A 35 -11.47 12.04 -6.45
N GLN A 36 -12.09 12.17 -7.63
CA GLN A 36 -11.59 11.52 -8.85
C GLN A 36 -10.22 12.08 -9.25
N ARG A 37 -10.07 13.41 -9.22
CA ARG A 37 -8.79 14.08 -9.47
C ARG A 37 -7.71 13.60 -8.49
N ASN A 38 -7.99 13.62 -7.19
CA ASN A 38 -7.05 13.20 -6.16
C ASN A 38 -6.73 11.70 -6.22
N SER A 39 -7.66 10.86 -6.66
CA SER A 39 -7.39 9.43 -6.91
C SER A 39 -6.35 9.23 -8.02
N SER A 40 -6.44 9.99 -9.10
CA SER A 40 -5.46 9.95 -10.20
C SER A 40 -4.08 10.45 -9.76
N ILE A 41 -4.03 11.57 -9.01
CA ILE A 41 -2.79 12.09 -8.44
C ILE A 41 -2.16 11.06 -7.51
N GLU A 42 -2.94 10.52 -6.58
CA GLU A 42 -2.49 9.56 -5.58
C GLU A 42 -1.88 8.32 -6.23
N LYS A 43 -2.52 7.77 -7.28
CA LYS A 43 -1.98 6.65 -8.03
C LYS A 43 -0.62 6.96 -8.66
N ALA A 44 -0.49 8.09 -9.36
CA ALA A 44 0.77 8.49 -10.00
C ALA A 44 1.89 8.71 -8.96
N VAL A 45 1.54 9.30 -7.80
CA VAL A 45 2.45 9.48 -6.68
C VAL A 45 2.89 8.13 -6.11
N ILE A 46 1.96 7.22 -5.81
CA ILE A 46 2.28 5.89 -5.25
C ILE A 46 3.23 5.13 -6.19
N GLU A 47 2.96 5.14 -7.49
CA GLU A 47 3.81 4.48 -8.50
C GLU A 47 5.22 5.09 -8.52
N HIS A 48 5.32 6.43 -8.50
CA HIS A 48 6.61 7.11 -8.41
C HIS A 48 7.39 6.73 -7.14
N ILE A 49 6.74 6.77 -5.98
CA ILE A 49 7.34 6.42 -4.69
C ILE A 49 7.81 4.96 -4.69
N ALA A 50 6.99 4.06 -5.23
CA ALA A 50 7.29 2.63 -5.26
C ALA A 50 8.60 2.32 -6.00
N ASP A 51 8.91 3.13 -7.02
CA ASP A 51 10.14 3.02 -7.79
C ASP A 51 11.31 3.87 -7.29
N HIS A 52 11.05 4.81 -6.37
CA HIS A 52 12.04 5.75 -5.89
C HIS A 52 13.19 5.05 -5.13
N PRO A 53 14.47 5.35 -5.43
CA PRO A 53 15.63 4.75 -4.75
C PRO A 53 15.60 4.90 -3.23
N ALA A 54 15.24 6.08 -2.72
CA ALA A 54 15.15 6.33 -1.28
C ALA A 54 14.14 5.40 -0.58
N ALA A 55 12.96 5.17 -1.15
CA ALA A 55 11.97 4.24 -0.58
C ALA A 55 12.54 2.81 -0.52
N LYS A 56 13.20 2.36 -1.59
CA LYS A 56 13.83 1.04 -1.69
C LYS A 56 14.97 0.86 -0.68
N VAL A 57 15.83 1.87 -0.53
CA VAL A 57 16.97 1.84 0.41
C VAL A 57 16.49 1.87 1.86
N VAL A 58 15.48 2.69 2.19
CA VAL A 58 14.87 2.73 3.53
C VAL A 58 14.25 1.38 3.90
N MET A 59 13.49 0.77 2.97
CA MET A 59 12.90 -0.54 3.22
C MET A 59 13.96 -1.64 3.37
N SER A 60 15.10 -1.50 2.69
CA SER A 60 16.25 -2.41 2.85
C SER A 60 16.84 -2.29 4.26
N ALA A 61 17.09 -1.07 4.73
CA ALA A 61 17.60 -0.82 6.07
C ALA A 61 16.66 -1.37 7.17
N LEU A 62 15.34 -1.22 7.00
CA LEU A 62 14.35 -1.78 7.92
C LEU A 62 14.43 -3.32 8.00
N VAL A 63 14.49 -4.00 6.85
CA VAL A 63 14.62 -5.46 6.79
C VAL A 63 15.95 -5.93 7.38
N GLU A 64 17.06 -5.25 7.07
CA GLU A 64 18.39 -5.60 7.57
C GLU A 64 18.49 -5.41 9.08
N ALA A 65 18.03 -4.28 9.60
CA ALA A 65 18.02 -4.01 11.03
C ALA A 65 17.15 -5.02 11.79
N LEU A 66 15.94 -5.32 11.29
CA LEU A 66 15.06 -6.30 11.92
C LEU A 66 15.62 -7.73 11.85
N THR A 67 16.23 -8.10 10.72
CA THR A 67 16.98 -9.37 10.60
C THR A 67 18.11 -9.44 11.63
N GLY A 68 18.84 -8.35 11.81
CA GLY A 68 19.87 -8.18 12.81
C GLY A 68 19.36 -8.42 14.24
N VAL A 69 18.13 -7.97 14.55
CA VAL A 69 17.51 -8.17 15.86
C VAL A 69 17.30 -9.66 16.13
N PHE A 70 16.73 -10.41 15.18
CA PHE A 70 16.53 -11.86 15.32
C PHE A 70 17.86 -12.60 15.53
N VAL A 71 18.85 -12.29 14.70
CA VAL A 71 20.18 -12.93 14.74
C VAL A 71 20.90 -12.63 16.06
N LYS A 72 20.92 -11.37 16.51
CA LYS A 72 21.57 -11.00 17.78
C LYS A 72 20.83 -11.57 18.99
N ALA A 73 19.50 -11.60 18.97
CA ALA A 73 18.71 -12.09 20.09
C ALA A 73 18.83 -13.61 20.30
N GLN A 74 18.90 -14.39 19.21
CA GLN A 74 18.79 -15.85 19.24
C GLN A 74 20.07 -16.59 18.82
N GLY A 75 21.07 -15.88 18.29
CA GLY A 75 22.21 -16.48 17.58
C GLY A 75 21.87 -16.75 16.11
N GLU A 76 22.89 -16.89 15.26
CA GLU A 76 22.73 -16.91 13.79
C GLU A 76 21.80 -18.03 13.29
N ILE A 77 22.07 -19.28 13.67
CA ILE A 77 21.30 -20.44 13.18
C ILE A 77 19.83 -20.33 13.58
N LYS A 78 19.57 -20.10 14.87
CA LYS A 78 18.20 -19.99 15.39
C LYS A 78 17.48 -18.74 14.89
N GLY A 79 18.18 -17.60 14.82
CA GLY A 79 17.64 -16.35 14.29
C GLY A 79 17.16 -16.51 12.85
N TRP A 80 17.95 -17.14 11.98
CA TRP A 80 17.55 -17.41 10.60
C TRP A 80 16.42 -18.43 10.50
N ALA A 81 16.39 -19.46 11.34
CA ALA A 81 15.27 -20.40 11.38
C ALA A 81 13.95 -19.70 11.71
N GLU A 82 13.95 -18.79 12.69
CA GLU A 82 12.77 -17.99 13.07
C GLU A 82 12.35 -17.00 11.98
N ILE A 83 13.32 -16.37 11.29
CA ILE A 83 13.05 -15.52 10.12
C ILE A 83 12.34 -16.32 9.02
N VAL A 84 12.85 -17.51 8.70
CA VAL A 84 12.24 -18.41 7.70
C VAL A 84 10.82 -18.78 8.12
N GLN A 85 10.62 -19.13 9.40
CA GLN A 85 9.31 -19.48 9.92
C GLN A 85 8.32 -18.31 9.85
N ALA A 86 8.74 -17.09 10.22
CA ALA A 86 7.91 -15.89 10.18
C ALA A 86 7.53 -15.51 8.73
N ALA A 87 8.50 -15.56 7.79
CA ALA A 87 8.24 -15.27 6.39
C ALA A 87 7.32 -16.33 5.73
N SER A 88 7.46 -17.60 6.13
CA SER A 88 6.70 -18.72 5.56
C SER A 88 5.29 -18.86 6.13
N ARG A 89 4.97 -18.16 7.23
CA ARG A 89 3.67 -18.20 7.89
C ARG A 89 3.17 -16.77 8.07
N PRO A 90 2.58 -16.16 7.03
CA PRO A 90 1.93 -14.87 7.21
C PRO A 90 0.93 -14.99 8.37
N HIS A 91 1.12 -14.15 9.39
CA HIS A 91 0.38 -14.23 10.64
C HIS A 91 -1.14 -14.05 10.44
N ASP A 92 -1.90 -14.52 11.43
CA ASP A 92 -3.36 -14.70 11.48
C ASP A 92 -4.25 -13.50 11.11
N SER A 93 -3.72 -12.30 10.83
CA SER A 93 -4.53 -11.15 10.36
C SER A 93 -5.29 -11.45 9.06
N ASN A 94 -4.78 -12.40 8.27
CA ASN A 94 -5.36 -12.80 7.00
C ASN A 94 -6.22 -14.08 7.08
N ARG A 95 -6.08 -14.89 8.15
CA ARG A 95 -6.79 -16.18 8.30
C ARG A 95 -8.21 -16.03 8.86
N LYS A 96 -8.49 -14.93 9.58
CA LYS A 96 -9.81 -14.67 10.18
C LYS A 96 -10.59 -13.52 9.53
N GLY A 97 -10.10 -12.97 8.40
CA GLY A 97 -10.84 -11.98 7.60
C GLY A 97 -11.01 -10.60 8.24
N THR A 98 -10.22 -10.22 9.24
CA THR A 98 -10.35 -8.94 9.99
C THR A 98 -9.45 -7.81 9.49
N GLY A 99 -8.58 -8.07 8.50
CA GLY A 99 -7.64 -7.11 7.92
C GLY A 99 -8.00 -6.68 6.49
N VAL A 100 -7.51 -5.50 6.09
CA VAL A 100 -7.49 -5.08 4.69
C VAL A 100 -6.53 -5.99 3.93
N LEU A 101 -7.09 -6.91 3.15
CA LEU A 101 -6.32 -7.87 2.35
C LEU A 101 -5.74 -7.16 1.14
N SER A 102 -4.56 -7.56 0.68
CA SER A 102 -3.93 -6.90 -0.46
C SER A 102 -4.32 -7.54 -1.80
N PRO A 103 -4.63 -6.73 -2.83
CA PRO A 103 -5.06 -7.15 -4.16
C PRO A 103 -4.11 -7.98 -4.98
N ARG A 104 -2.85 -7.55 -5.00
CA ARG A 104 -1.81 -8.36 -5.58
C ARG A 104 -1.23 -9.18 -4.45
N PHE A 105 -1.85 -10.35 -4.34
CA PHE A 105 -1.31 -11.53 -3.69
C PHE A 105 -0.04 -12.05 -4.38
N ASP A 106 0.43 -11.40 -5.45
CA ASP A 106 1.72 -11.68 -6.08
C ASP A 106 2.91 -11.56 -5.11
N VAL A 107 2.79 -10.87 -3.96
CA VAL A 107 3.93 -10.65 -3.03
C VAL A 107 3.79 -11.29 -1.63
N MET A 108 2.67 -11.93 -1.30
CA MET A 108 2.64 -12.78 -0.09
C MET A 108 3.54 -14.03 -0.24
N GLY A 109 4.15 -14.23 -1.41
CA GLY A 109 5.11 -15.28 -1.73
C GLY A 109 6.53 -14.90 -2.09
N CYS A 110 6.82 -13.63 -2.33
CA CYS A 110 8.09 -13.28 -2.97
C CYS A 110 9.28 -13.16 -2.02
N VAL A 111 9.04 -13.26 -0.72
CA VAL A 111 10.14 -13.43 0.24
C VAL A 111 10.72 -14.85 0.19
N GLY A 112 10.01 -15.77 -0.44
CA GLY A 112 10.33 -17.19 -0.49
C GLY A 112 10.22 -17.88 0.87
N TRP A 113 10.26 -19.21 0.79
CA TRP A 113 9.90 -20.10 1.90
C TRP A 113 11.11 -20.75 2.57
N ASN A 114 12.29 -20.35 2.13
CA ASN A 114 13.55 -20.91 2.56
C ASN A 114 14.57 -19.79 2.75
N ALA A 115 15.64 -20.09 3.49
CA ALA A 115 16.65 -19.12 3.83
C ALA A 115 17.34 -18.50 2.60
N ALA A 116 17.50 -19.25 1.50
CA ALA A 116 18.19 -18.75 0.31
C ALA A 116 17.38 -17.66 -0.39
N THR A 117 16.08 -17.88 -0.59
CA THR A 117 15.20 -16.88 -1.21
C THR A 117 15.01 -15.67 -0.30
N ILE A 118 14.84 -15.86 1.01
CA ILE A 118 14.72 -14.73 1.94
C ILE A 118 15.99 -13.88 1.92
N ARG A 119 17.17 -14.51 1.91
CA ARG A 119 18.44 -13.80 1.76
C ARG A 119 18.55 -13.06 0.43
N ALA A 120 18.03 -13.63 -0.65
CA ALA A 120 17.96 -12.95 -1.95
C ALA A 120 17.04 -11.72 -1.87
N THR A 121 15.87 -11.84 -1.23
CA THR A 121 14.94 -10.71 -1.02
C THR A 121 15.55 -9.62 -0.15
N CYS A 122 16.27 -9.97 0.93
CA CYS A 122 17.01 -8.99 1.73
C CYS A 122 17.98 -8.17 0.85
N ARG A 123 18.71 -8.84 -0.07
CA ARG A 123 19.72 -8.19 -0.92
C ARG A 123 19.10 -7.37 -2.06
N VAL A 124 18.32 -8.02 -2.91
CA VAL A 124 17.87 -7.47 -4.21
C VAL A 124 16.35 -7.42 -4.36
N GLY A 125 15.61 -7.64 -3.27
CA GLY A 125 14.16 -7.58 -3.30
C GLY A 125 13.62 -6.18 -3.66
N THR A 126 12.47 -6.16 -4.32
CA THR A 126 11.72 -4.94 -4.61
C THR A 126 11.21 -4.28 -3.32
N LEU A 127 10.73 -3.03 -3.40
CA LEU A 127 10.11 -2.33 -2.27
C LEU A 127 9.02 -3.19 -1.63
N ARG A 128 8.17 -3.77 -2.48
CA ARG A 128 7.04 -4.58 -2.08
C ARG A 128 7.46 -5.86 -1.36
N GLU A 129 8.44 -6.58 -1.91
CA GLU A 129 8.97 -7.82 -1.31
C GLU A 129 9.61 -7.57 0.06
N LYS A 130 10.38 -6.49 0.18
CA LYS A 130 11.01 -6.10 1.45
C LYS A 130 9.99 -5.60 2.47
N GLY A 131 8.99 -4.82 2.04
CA GLY A 131 7.88 -4.38 2.89
C GLY A 131 7.05 -5.54 3.45
N THR A 132 6.78 -6.56 2.63
CA THR A 132 6.10 -7.79 3.08
C THR A 132 6.97 -8.59 4.04
N LEU A 133 8.27 -8.78 3.75
CA LEU A 133 9.19 -9.43 4.69
C LEU A 133 9.18 -8.73 6.04
N PHE A 134 9.36 -7.40 6.04
CA PHE A 134 9.37 -6.61 7.26
C PHE A 134 8.05 -6.76 8.04
N THR A 135 6.91 -6.66 7.35
CA THR A 135 5.58 -6.85 7.95
C THR A 135 5.43 -8.24 8.59
N ASN A 136 5.89 -9.29 7.92
CA ASN A 136 5.81 -10.66 8.44
C ASN A 136 6.71 -10.85 9.67
N LEU A 137 7.94 -10.32 9.63
CA LEU A 137 8.87 -10.39 10.76
C LEU A 137 8.34 -9.61 11.97
N MET A 138 7.89 -8.36 11.76
CA MET A 138 7.42 -7.51 12.83
C MET A 138 6.12 -8.00 13.46
N LEU A 139 5.30 -8.78 12.75
CA LEU A 139 4.06 -9.34 13.32
C LEU A 139 4.29 -10.70 13.97
N SER A 140 5.51 -11.21 13.93
CA SER A 140 5.80 -12.57 14.37
C SER A 140 5.80 -12.76 15.87
N ASP A 141 5.36 -13.94 16.31
CA ASP A 141 5.32 -14.28 17.73
C ASP A 141 6.71 -14.32 18.34
N ASN A 142 7.74 -14.68 17.55
CA ASN A 142 9.11 -14.62 18.02
C ASN A 142 9.58 -13.17 18.20
N PHE A 143 9.22 -12.24 17.29
CA PHE A 143 9.56 -10.83 17.50
C PHE A 143 8.84 -10.25 18.72
N LYS A 144 7.56 -10.56 18.94
CA LYS A 144 6.84 -10.19 20.17
C LYS A 144 7.56 -10.68 21.43
N ARG A 145 7.99 -11.95 21.45
CA ARG A 145 8.80 -12.50 22.55
C ARG A 145 10.15 -11.80 22.71
N ILE A 146 10.78 -11.36 21.62
CA ILE A 146 12.01 -10.56 21.69
C ILE A 146 11.73 -9.21 22.36
N LEU A 147 10.63 -8.54 22.03
CA LEU A 147 10.23 -7.27 22.67
C LEU A 147 9.99 -7.45 24.18
N GLU A 148 9.19 -8.45 24.57
CA GLU A 148 8.90 -8.79 25.97
C GLU A 148 10.19 -9.04 26.77
N ARG A 149 11.11 -9.83 26.20
CA ARG A 149 12.40 -10.09 26.83
C ARG A 149 13.30 -8.86 26.85
N SER A 150 13.26 -8.01 25.84
CA SER A 150 14.09 -6.79 25.78
C SER A 150 13.75 -5.81 26.91
N MET A 151 12.54 -5.89 27.48
CA MET A 151 12.16 -5.10 28.66
C MET A 151 12.81 -5.57 29.96
N THR A 152 13.17 -6.86 30.07
CA THR A 152 13.49 -7.49 31.37
C THR A 152 14.83 -8.23 31.42
N ASP A 153 15.42 -8.62 30.28
CA ASP A 153 16.65 -9.42 30.17
C ASP A 153 17.88 -8.52 29.88
N PRO A 154 18.75 -8.23 30.86
CA PRO A 154 19.91 -7.36 30.67
C PRO A 154 20.97 -7.95 29.73
N ALA A 155 21.01 -9.27 29.57
CA ALA A 155 21.92 -9.91 28.62
C ALA A 155 21.43 -9.72 27.18
N LEU A 156 20.11 -9.79 26.95
CA LEU A 156 19.52 -9.48 25.65
C LEU A 156 19.66 -7.99 25.31
N GLN A 157 19.39 -7.09 26.26
CA GLN A 157 19.56 -5.64 26.08
C GLN A 157 20.95 -5.30 25.56
N ARG A 158 22.01 -5.83 26.21
CA ARG A 158 23.40 -5.66 25.75
C ARG A 158 23.67 -6.21 24.35
N LYS A 159 23.03 -7.31 23.95
CA LYS A 159 23.20 -7.85 22.59
C LYS A 159 22.59 -6.96 21.51
N LEU A 160 21.52 -6.25 21.85
CA LEU A 160 20.76 -5.38 20.95
C LEU A 160 21.21 -3.91 20.97
N GLU A 161 22.16 -3.57 21.84
CA GLU A 161 22.71 -2.23 21.96
C GLU A 161 23.24 -1.71 20.61
N GLY A 162 22.91 -0.45 20.29
CA GLY A 162 23.25 0.20 19.02
C GLY A 162 22.46 -0.30 17.79
N LEU A 163 21.59 -1.30 17.96
CA LEU A 163 20.68 -1.76 16.91
C LEU A 163 19.25 -1.28 17.16
N VAL A 164 18.83 -1.24 18.43
CA VAL A 164 17.47 -0.88 18.82
C VAL A 164 17.45 0.24 19.85
N ASP A 165 16.34 0.96 19.92
CA ASP A 165 16.05 1.99 20.92
C ASP A 165 15.26 1.36 22.08
N LEU A 166 16.00 0.96 23.12
CA LEU A 166 15.42 0.39 24.33
C LEU A 166 14.69 1.43 25.17
N ASP A 167 15.04 2.70 25.08
CA ASP A 167 14.38 3.76 25.83
C ASP A 167 13.02 4.07 25.22
N TYR A 168 12.93 4.14 23.89
CA TYR A 168 11.65 4.20 23.19
C TYR A 168 10.76 3.00 23.56
N LEU A 169 11.30 1.78 23.58
CA LEU A 169 10.52 0.60 23.99
C LEU A 169 9.92 0.76 25.40
N LYS A 170 10.69 1.31 26.36
CA LYS A 170 10.18 1.62 27.72
C LYS A 170 9.09 2.68 27.70
N THR A 171 9.20 3.73 26.88
CA THR A 171 8.14 4.76 26.77
C THR A 171 6.82 4.19 26.26
N THR A 172 6.86 3.06 25.55
CA THR A 172 5.68 2.33 25.07
C THR A 172 5.23 1.20 25.99
N ASP A 173 5.82 1.08 27.19
CA ASP A 173 5.59 -0.04 28.12
C ASP A 173 5.77 -1.42 27.45
N GLY A 174 6.77 -1.52 26.57
CA GLY A 174 7.05 -2.75 25.81
C GLY A 174 6.04 -3.07 24.69
N ASN A 175 5.01 -2.25 24.47
CA ASN A 175 3.94 -2.55 23.53
C ASN A 175 3.97 -1.65 22.28
N LEU A 176 4.77 -2.06 21.30
CA LEU A 176 4.83 -1.41 19.98
C LEU A 176 3.56 -1.60 19.12
N TYR A 177 2.59 -2.42 19.57
CA TYR A 177 1.36 -2.72 18.81
C TYR A 177 0.13 -1.95 19.30
N ALA A 178 0.29 -1.16 20.36
CA ALA A 178 -0.74 -0.26 20.84
C ALA A 178 -1.10 0.72 19.72
N MET A 179 -2.41 0.80 19.43
CA MET A 179 -2.93 1.70 18.41
C MET A 179 -3.04 3.11 19.01
N SER A 180 -2.70 4.13 18.23
CA SER A 180 -2.77 5.54 18.65
C SER A 180 -3.46 6.40 17.59
N GLY A 181 -3.84 7.62 17.99
CA GLY A 181 -4.51 8.60 17.13
C GLY A 181 -5.76 8.06 16.42
N TRP A 182 -5.87 8.39 15.14
CA TRP A 182 -6.97 7.93 14.27
C TRP A 182 -7.07 6.41 14.16
N ALA A 183 -5.93 5.70 14.19
CA ALA A 183 -5.89 4.25 14.15
C ALA A 183 -6.55 3.62 15.38
N ALA A 184 -6.43 4.22 16.58
CA ALA A 184 -7.12 3.75 17.78
C ALA A 184 -8.65 3.88 17.70
N ARG A 185 -9.15 4.79 16.86
CA ARG A 185 -10.58 5.02 16.60
C ARG A 185 -11.10 4.22 15.40
N ALA A 186 -10.26 3.36 14.79
CA ALA A 186 -10.54 2.77 13.49
C ALA A 186 -11.81 1.90 13.43
N SER A 187 -12.27 1.33 14.55
CA SER A 187 -13.53 0.59 14.62
C SER A 187 -14.75 1.42 14.24
N GLU A 188 -14.68 2.74 14.36
CA GLU A 188 -15.74 3.66 13.96
C GLU A 188 -15.65 4.07 12.49
N SER A 189 -14.49 3.85 11.85
CA SER A 189 -14.17 4.43 10.54
C SER A 189 -14.41 3.49 9.35
N ARG A 190 -14.62 2.19 9.55
CA ARG A 190 -14.69 1.21 8.45
C ARG A 190 -15.75 0.15 8.63
N GLU A 191 -16.26 -0.38 7.51
CA GLU A 191 -17.12 -1.55 7.49
C GLU A 191 -16.74 -2.53 6.37
N GLN A 192 -17.02 -3.81 6.62
CA GLN A 192 -16.76 -4.87 5.65
C GLN A 192 -17.92 -4.95 4.66
N ILE A 193 -17.63 -4.87 3.36
CA ILE A 193 -18.63 -4.95 2.28
C ILE A 193 -18.48 -6.19 1.40
N GLY A 194 -17.35 -6.89 1.53
CA GLY A 194 -17.07 -8.10 0.79
C GLY A 194 -16.30 -9.09 1.64
N LYS A 195 -16.07 -10.27 1.09
CA LYS A 195 -15.18 -11.28 1.69
C LYS A 195 -14.18 -11.69 0.64
N ALA A 196 -12.93 -11.88 1.08
CA ALA A 196 -11.99 -12.59 0.25
C ALA A 196 -12.44 -14.04 0.07
N ALA A 197 -12.25 -14.56 -1.13
CA ALA A 197 -12.66 -15.89 -1.53
C ALA A 197 -11.56 -16.56 -2.34
N PHE A 198 -11.48 -17.88 -2.27
CA PHE A 198 -10.61 -18.63 -3.15
C PHE A 198 -11.31 -18.86 -4.49
N GLU A 199 -10.59 -18.58 -5.57
CA GLU A 199 -11.02 -18.82 -6.94
C GLU A 199 -10.00 -19.72 -7.64
N SER A 200 -10.48 -20.58 -8.55
CA SER A 200 -9.58 -21.40 -9.36
C SER A 200 -8.76 -20.52 -10.31
N ALA A 201 -7.47 -20.77 -10.44
CA ALA A 201 -6.61 -20.12 -11.43
C ALA A 201 -7.14 -20.22 -12.86
N SER A 202 -7.86 -21.30 -13.21
CA SER A 202 -8.53 -21.47 -14.50
C SER A 202 -9.61 -20.43 -14.79
N ASN A 203 -10.22 -19.87 -13.74
CA ASN A 203 -11.27 -18.86 -13.86
C ASN A 203 -10.69 -17.45 -13.99
N LEU A 204 -9.37 -17.31 -13.79
CA LEU A 204 -8.64 -16.06 -13.84
C LEU A 204 -7.92 -15.98 -15.19
N GLY A 205 -8.18 -14.93 -15.96
CA GLY A 205 -7.48 -14.72 -17.24
C GLY A 205 -5.97 -14.52 -17.01
N SER A 206 -5.15 -14.77 -18.04
CA SER A 206 -3.68 -14.62 -17.94
C SER A 206 -3.20 -13.20 -17.60
N ALA A 207 -4.05 -12.18 -17.80
CA ALA A 207 -3.79 -10.81 -17.40
C ALA A 207 -4.11 -10.53 -15.92
N GLN A 208 -4.89 -11.40 -15.27
CA GLN A 208 -5.34 -11.27 -13.88
C GLN A 208 -4.51 -12.10 -12.90
N ILE A 209 -3.70 -13.03 -13.39
CA ILE A 209 -2.81 -13.85 -12.56
C ILE A 209 -1.46 -14.05 -13.23
N SER A 210 -0.40 -13.62 -12.53
CA SER A 210 0.96 -13.76 -13.05
C SER A 210 1.53 -15.17 -12.81
N ALA A 211 2.52 -15.58 -13.61
CA ALA A 211 3.26 -16.83 -13.37
C ALA A 211 3.91 -16.88 -11.98
N ARG A 212 4.31 -15.72 -11.45
CA ARG A 212 4.91 -15.58 -10.11
C ARG A 212 3.87 -15.78 -9.01
N GLU A 213 2.67 -15.23 -9.19
CA GLU A 213 1.53 -15.43 -8.29
C GLU A 213 1.06 -16.89 -8.27
N LEU A 214 1.02 -17.57 -9.43
CA LEU A 214 0.74 -19.01 -9.50
C LEU A 214 1.77 -19.84 -8.73
N ALA A 215 3.06 -19.53 -8.90
CA ALA A 215 4.13 -20.21 -8.18
C ALA A 215 4.00 -20.05 -6.66
N PHE A 216 3.57 -18.88 -6.18
CA PHE A 216 3.26 -18.66 -4.78
C PHE A 216 2.09 -19.54 -4.30
N HIS A 217 0.96 -19.45 -5.00
CA HIS A 217 -0.26 -20.14 -4.57
C HIS A 217 -0.08 -21.67 -4.54
N ARG A 218 0.81 -22.25 -5.35
CA ARG A 218 1.15 -23.68 -5.29
C ARG A 218 1.56 -24.17 -3.90
N HIS A 219 2.18 -23.31 -3.10
CA HIS A 219 2.65 -23.65 -1.75
C HIS A 219 1.73 -23.14 -0.64
N ASN A 220 0.62 -22.48 -1.00
CA ASN A 220 -0.41 -22.12 -0.04
C ASN A 220 -0.97 -23.41 0.59
N PRO A 221 -1.14 -23.47 1.93
CA PRO A 221 -1.74 -24.62 2.59
C PRO A 221 -3.04 -25.10 1.94
N VAL A 222 -3.89 -24.21 1.42
CA VAL A 222 -5.13 -24.61 0.71
C VAL A 222 -4.85 -25.47 -0.52
N ASN A 223 -3.70 -25.29 -1.17
CA ASN A 223 -3.27 -26.02 -2.36
C ASN A 223 -2.34 -27.20 -2.04
N HIS A 224 -2.04 -27.43 -0.75
CA HIS A 224 -1.24 -28.58 -0.36
C HIS A 224 -1.98 -29.88 -0.69
N PRO A 225 -1.31 -30.91 -1.22
CA PRO A 225 -1.95 -32.18 -1.58
C PRO A 225 -2.76 -32.82 -0.44
N SER A 226 -2.32 -32.66 0.82
CA SER A 226 -3.03 -33.18 2.00
C SER A 226 -4.38 -32.50 2.29
N ASN A 227 -4.60 -31.30 1.73
CA ASN A 227 -5.80 -30.50 1.95
C ASN A 227 -6.74 -30.55 0.73
N GLN A 228 -6.41 -31.35 -0.29
CA GLN A 228 -7.25 -31.60 -1.45
C GLN A 228 -8.29 -32.69 -1.14
N ALA A 229 -9.47 -32.59 -1.73
CA ALA A 229 -10.60 -33.49 -1.48
C ALA A 229 -10.32 -34.97 -1.83
N ARG A 230 -9.25 -35.25 -2.58
CA ARG A 230 -8.76 -36.61 -2.87
C ARG A 230 -7.42 -36.77 -2.17
N VAL A 231 -7.37 -37.62 -1.14
CA VAL A 231 -6.17 -37.93 -0.36
C VAL A 231 -5.68 -39.33 -0.73
N GLY A 232 -4.39 -39.50 -1.01
CA GLY A 232 -3.77 -40.79 -1.33
C GLY A 232 -2.27 -40.65 -1.63
N PHE A 233 -1.51 -41.71 -1.36
CA PHE A 233 -0.11 -41.81 -1.81
C PHE A 233 -0.08 -41.79 -3.35
N GLY A 234 0.72 -40.92 -3.95
CA GLY A 234 0.86 -40.80 -5.41
C GLY A 234 0.00 -39.72 -6.08
N ILE A 235 -0.70 -38.86 -5.33
CA ILE A 235 -1.43 -37.73 -5.91
C ILE A 235 -0.46 -36.59 -6.21
N SER A 236 -0.38 -36.20 -7.48
CA SER A 236 0.44 -35.08 -7.96
C SER A 236 -0.04 -33.76 -7.34
N SER A 237 0.88 -32.81 -7.13
CA SER A 237 0.49 -31.44 -6.79
C SER A 237 -0.50 -30.89 -7.82
N PRO A 238 -1.43 -30.00 -7.43
CA PRO A 238 -2.39 -29.42 -8.37
C PRO A 238 -1.66 -28.77 -9.55
N ALA A 239 -2.21 -28.96 -10.74
CA ALA A 239 -1.74 -28.23 -11.92
C ALA A 239 -2.02 -26.73 -11.74
N ASN A 240 -1.29 -25.88 -12.48
CA ASN A 240 -1.38 -24.42 -12.30
C ASN A 240 -2.79 -23.86 -12.45
N ASN A 241 -3.56 -24.41 -13.38
CA ASN A 241 -4.95 -24.05 -13.65
C ASN A 241 -5.90 -24.44 -12.50
N ASP A 242 -5.53 -25.39 -11.65
CA ASP A 242 -6.39 -25.88 -10.56
C ASP A 242 -6.02 -25.26 -9.19
N LEU A 243 -5.01 -24.40 -9.16
CA LEU A 243 -4.59 -23.71 -7.95
C LEU A 243 -5.69 -22.77 -7.45
N GLN A 244 -6.02 -22.89 -6.17
CA GLN A 244 -6.89 -21.95 -5.47
C GLN A 244 -6.13 -20.67 -5.14
N VAL A 245 -6.60 -19.57 -5.67
CA VAL A 245 -6.00 -18.24 -5.57
C VAL A 245 -6.92 -17.36 -4.75
N LEU A 246 -6.39 -16.67 -3.74
CA LEU A 246 -7.22 -15.81 -2.89
C LEU A 246 -7.49 -14.49 -3.61
N ARG A 247 -8.76 -14.16 -3.81
CA ARG A 247 -9.27 -12.94 -4.41
C ARG A 247 -10.10 -12.15 -3.40
N GLY A 248 -10.34 -10.88 -3.70
CA GLY A 248 -11.02 -9.95 -2.80
C GLY A 248 -10.04 -9.27 -1.83
N HIS A 249 -9.96 -7.95 -1.90
CA HIS A 249 -8.92 -7.16 -1.27
C HIS A 249 -9.31 -5.69 -1.14
N GLY A 250 -8.60 -4.91 -0.30
CA GLY A 250 -8.66 -3.45 -0.32
C GLY A 250 -10.11 -2.93 -0.36
N SER A 251 -10.38 -2.13 -1.38
CA SER A 251 -11.67 -1.53 -1.72
C SER A 251 -12.79 -2.52 -2.09
N SER A 252 -12.47 -3.76 -2.45
CA SER A 252 -13.46 -4.80 -2.73
C SER A 252 -13.95 -5.54 -1.47
N VAL A 253 -13.25 -5.36 -0.34
CA VAL A 253 -13.60 -6.01 0.94
C VAL A 253 -14.01 -4.98 1.97
N TRP A 254 -13.42 -3.79 1.93
CA TRP A 254 -13.61 -2.74 2.91
C TRP A 254 -14.12 -1.47 2.24
N LYS A 255 -14.94 -0.74 2.99
CA LYS A 255 -15.20 0.68 2.73
C LYS A 255 -15.11 1.46 4.04
N VAL A 256 -14.93 2.76 3.91
CA VAL A 256 -15.15 3.67 5.03
C VAL A 256 -16.62 3.62 5.46
N LYS A 257 -16.85 3.56 6.77
CA LYS A 257 -18.19 3.58 7.36
C LYS A 257 -18.86 4.92 7.04
N PRO A 258 -20.01 4.93 6.33
CA PRO A 258 -20.73 6.17 6.03
C PRO A 258 -21.08 6.94 7.31
N GLY A 259 -20.95 8.26 7.27
CA GLY A 259 -21.29 9.14 8.40
C GLY A 259 -20.30 9.10 9.57
N SER A 260 -19.23 8.30 9.51
CA SER A 260 -18.12 8.43 10.46
C SER A 260 -17.42 9.78 10.32
N ASP A 261 -16.82 10.27 11.41
CA ASP A 261 -16.05 11.52 11.36
C ASP A 261 -14.92 11.46 10.33
N PHE A 262 -14.27 10.29 10.20
CA PHE A 262 -13.27 10.05 9.18
C PHE A 262 -13.84 10.23 7.76
N ALA A 263 -14.98 9.61 7.44
CA ALA A 263 -15.63 9.74 6.14
C ALA A 263 -15.97 11.20 5.81
N ARG A 264 -16.51 11.92 6.80
CA ARG A 264 -16.93 13.32 6.66
C ARG A 264 -15.73 14.22 6.37
N LEU A 265 -14.64 14.06 7.11
CA LEU A 265 -13.43 14.87 6.91
C LEU A 265 -12.72 14.52 5.61
N ALA A 266 -12.57 13.23 5.29
CA ALA A 266 -11.98 12.81 4.02
C ALA A 266 -12.76 13.35 2.81
N SER A 267 -14.10 13.31 2.87
CA SER A 267 -14.96 13.88 1.84
C SER A 267 -14.85 15.41 1.76
N ALA A 268 -14.79 16.10 2.90
CA ALA A 268 -14.65 17.56 2.93
C ALA A 268 -13.28 18.02 2.38
N SER A 269 -12.25 17.19 2.57
CA SER A 269 -10.91 17.39 2.02
C SER A 269 -10.73 16.85 0.58
N GLY A 270 -11.79 16.26 -0.01
CA GLY A 270 -11.75 15.67 -1.34
C GLY A 270 -10.76 14.51 -1.49
N LYS A 271 -10.40 13.80 -0.41
CA LYS A 271 -9.38 12.75 -0.42
C LYS A 271 -9.99 11.35 -0.62
N PRO A 272 -9.38 10.50 -1.47
CA PRO A 272 -9.81 9.12 -1.63
C PRO A 272 -9.52 8.30 -0.36
N VAL A 273 -10.42 7.37 -0.08
CA VAL A 273 -10.35 6.48 1.08
C VAL A 273 -10.94 5.12 0.75
N ILE A 274 -10.44 4.09 1.41
CA ILE A 274 -10.70 2.68 1.09
C ILE A 274 -11.29 1.95 2.30
N ALA A 275 -10.77 2.15 3.49
CA ALA A 275 -11.22 1.51 4.70
C ALA A 275 -11.26 2.50 5.85
N GLY A 276 -10.12 3.08 6.19
CA GLY A 276 -9.92 3.88 7.38
C GLY A 276 -8.45 3.94 7.77
N PRO A 277 -8.09 4.81 8.73
CA PRO A 277 -6.71 5.02 9.19
C PRO A 277 -5.97 3.70 9.45
N SER A 278 -4.77 3.56 8.86
CA SER A 278 -4.07 2.28 8.81
C SER A 278 -3.38 1.94 10.13
N GLY A 279 -3.97 1.01 10.88
CA GLY A 279 -3.33 0.42 12.06
C GLY A 279 -2.05 -0.33 11.75
N THR A 280 -1.98 -0.95 10.57
CA THR A 280 -0.76 -1.63 10.12
C THR A 280 0.36 -0.62 9.91
N ALA A 281 0.10 0.51 9.27
CA ALA A 281 1.09 1.58 9.09
C ALA A 281 1.54 2.17 10.43
N SER A 282 0.64 2.30 11.41
CA SER A 282 0.99 2.75 12.76
C SER A 282 1.98 1.80 13.46
N ARG A 283 1.70 0.49 13.44
CA ARG A 283 2.59 -0.54 14.00
C ARG A 283 3.91 -0.62 13.26
N PHE A 284 3.86 -0.47 11.93
CA PHE A 284 5.04 -0.43 11.07
C PHE A 284 5.98 0.70 11.50
N MET A 285 5.44 1.91 11.70
CA MET A 285 6.23 3.04 12.19
C MET A 285 6.75 2.82 13.61
N ALA A 286 5.94 2.28 14.53
CA ALA A 286 6.39 1.97 15.89
C ALA A 286 7.60 1.02 15.89
N VAL A 287 7.54 -0.05 15.09
CA VAL A 287 8.65 -1.00 14.97
C VAL A 287 9.85 -0.36 14.25
N ALA A 288 9.62 0.45 13.22
CA ALA A 288 10.69 1.19 12.55
C ALA A 288 11.44 2.11 13.53
N ARG A 289 10.72 2.85 14.39
CA ARG A 289 11.31 3.70 15.44
C ARG A 289 12.12 2.88 16.44
N PHE A 290 11.60 1.73 16.87
CA PHE A 290 12.33 0.81 17.75
C PHE A 290 13.66 0.34 17.15
N ILE A 291 13.74 0.10 15.84
CA ILE A 291 15.00 -0.30 15.18
C ILE A 291 15.75 0.89 14.54
N SER A 292 15.35 2.13 14.85
CA SER A 292 15.90 3.33 14.23
C SER A 292 17.40 3.49 14.44
N PRO A 293 18.03 3.13 15.58
CA PRO A 293 19.48 3.29 15.73
C PRO A 293 20.28 2.49 14.70
N GLY A 294 19.81 1.28 14.37
CA GLY A 294 20.38 0.49 13.29
C GLY A 294 20.20 1.16 11.93
N CYS A 295 18.97 1.59 11.63
CA CYS A 295 18.63 2.17 10.34
C CYS A 295 19.33 3.51 10.09
N LEU A 296 19.40 4.39 11.10
CA LEU A 296 20.04 5.71 11.00
C LEU A 296 21.52 5.56 10.64
N ARG A 297 22.24 4.68 11.32
CA ARG A 297 23.64 4.36 11.00
C ARG A 297 23.76 3.80 9.58
N ASP A 298 22.87 2.90 9.18
CA ASP A 298 22.96 2.20 7.90
C ASP A 298 22.60 3.11 6.71
N LEU A 299 21.67 4.05 6.92
CA LEU A 299 21.27 5.07 5.95
C LEU A 299 22.18 6.31 5.99
N GLY A 300 23.00 6.47 7.02
CA GLY A 300 23.79 7.68 7.28
C GLY A 300 22.91 8.91 7.46
N LEU A 301 21.90 8.78 8.32
CA LEU A 301 20.99 9.86 8.69
C LEU A 301 21.29 10.32 10.11
N ASP A 302 21.26 11.63 10.34
CA ASP A 302 21.57 12.23 11.64
C ASP A 302 20.32 12.56 12.47
N SER A 303 19.12 12.27 11.96
CA SER A 303 17.86 12.68 12.56
C SER A 303 16.79 11.58 12.50
N GLU A 304 16.20 11.27 13.66
CA GLU A 304 15.02 10.40 13.75
C GLU A 304 13.84 10.99 12.96
N GLN A 305 13.72 12.33 12.91
CA GLN A 305 12.65 12.99 12.16
C GLN A 305 12.74 12.68 10.66
N ALA A 306 13.94 12.84 10.07
CA ALA A 306 14.17 12.50 8.67
C ALA A 306 13.90 11.01 8.40
N PHE A 307 14.29 10.13 9.32
CA PHE A 307 13.99 8.71 9.20
C PHE A 307 12.49 8.41 9.23
N LYS A 308 11.72 9.01 10.14
CA LYS A 308 10.25 8.84 10.18
C LYS A 308 9.58 9.33 8.90
N GLU A 309 10.00 10.48 8.36
CA GLU A 309 9.47 11.01 7.10
C GLU A 309 9.77 10.06 5.92
N LEU A 310 10.98 9.52 5.86
CA LEU A 310 11.37 8.51 4.87
C LEU A 310 10.60 7.19 5.01
N VAL A 311 10.34 6.73 6.23
CA VAL A 311 9.52 5.53 6.48
C VAL A 311 8.07 5.79 6.07
N ARG A 312 7.50 6.97 6.37
CA ARG A 312 6.16 7.36 5.89
C ARG A 312 6.11 7.36 4.37
N TYR A 313 7.12 7.96 3.72
CA TYR A 313 7.25 7.97 2.28
C TYR A 313 7.29 6.56 1.69
N ALA A 314 8.16 5.67 2.20
CA ALA A 314 8.21 4.28 1.77
C ALA A 314 6.89 3.52 2.01
N CYS A 315 6.19 3.81 3.10
CA CYS A 315 4.87 3.24 3.41
C CYS A 315 3.80 3.68 2.41
N TYR A 316 3.84 4.90 1.86
CA TYR A 316 2.92 5.30 0.79
C TYR A 316 3.08 4.41 -0.45
N GLY A 317 4.30 4.19 -0.90
CA GLY A 317 4.57 3.29 -2.02
C GLY A 317 4.20 1.83 -1.71
N TYR A 318 4.48 1.35 -0.49
CA TYR A 318 4.23 -0.03 -0.12
C TYR A 318 2.73 -0.36 0.08
N PHE A 319 2.04 0.44 0.89
CA PHE A 319 0.62 0.22 1.24
C PHE A 319 -0.34 0.84 0.22
N GLY A 320 0.09 1.87 -0.52
CA GLY A 320 -0.75 2.49 -1.55
C GLY A 320 -0.93 1.62 -2.78
N GLN A 321 0.04 0.75 -3.06
CA GLN A 321 -0.03 -0.15 -4.20
C GLN A 321 -1.31 -1.00 -4.16
N ASP A 322 -1.91 -1.09 -5.35
CA ASP A 322 -3.04 -1.92 -5.68
C ASP A 322 -4.39 -1.53 -5.03
N ASP A 323 -4.50 -0.35 -4.42
CA ASP A 323 -5.68 0.04 -3.64
C ASP A 323 -5.76 -0.75 -2.31
N HIS A 324 -4.60 -1.06 -1.71
CA HIS A 324 -4.56 -1.66 -0.37
C HIS A 324 -4.86 -0.62 0.72
N HIS A 325 -4.34 0.60 0.59
CA HIS A 325 -4.66 1.75 1.42
C HIS A 325 -4.62 3.02 0.58
N SER A 326 -5.37 4.05 0.98
CA SER A 326 -5.09 5.39 0.45
C SER A 326 -3.91 6.05 1.16
N MET A 327 -3.28 7.04 0.53
CA MET A 327 -2.18 7.80 1.18
C MET A 327 -2.67 8.49 2.46
N LEU A 328 -3.92 8.97 2.48
CA LEU A 328 -4.51 9.58 3.67
C LEU A 328 -4.56 8.58 4.84
N GLU A 329 -4.97 7.34 4.58
CA GLU A 329 -5.05 6.31 5.63
C GLU A 329 -3.68 5.95 6.20
N VAL A 330 -2.65 5.88 5.34
CA VAL A 330 -1.26 5.65 5.75
C VAL A 330 -0.74 6.83 6.55
N ASN A 331 -0.98 8.07 6.08
CA ASN A 331 -0.57 9.29 6.77
C ASN A 331 -1.11 9.32 8.20
N LEU A 332 -2.43 9.15 8.36
CA LEU A 332 -3.08 9.24 9.66
C LEU A 332 -2.76 8.06 10.60
N GLY A 333 -2.41 6.90 10.04
CA GLY A 333 -1.88 5.79 10.83
C GLY A 333 -0.50 6.11 11.42
N ILE A 334 0.32 6.86 10.69
CA ILE A 334 1.71 7.15 11.02
C ILE A 334 1.88 8.46 11.81
N ALA A 335 1.04 9.47 11.55
CA ALA A 335 1.11 10.80 12.16
C ALA A 335 1.26 10.81 13.71
N PRO A 336 0.60 9.93 14.48
CA PRO A 336 0.75 9.88 15.94
C PRO A 336 2.18 9.61 16.43
N HIS A 337 3.09 9.22 15.54
CA HIS A 337 4.52 9.02 15.83
C HIS A 337 5.36 10.30 15.67
N GLY A 338 4.72 11.47 15.83
CA GLY A 338 5.38 12.78 15.74
C GLY A 338 5.62 13.21 14.30
N LEU A 339 4.62 13.01 13.44
CA LEU A 339 4.56 13.54 12.08
C LEU A 339 3.22 14.25 11.86
N ASP A 340 3.17 15.16 10.90
CA ASP A 340 1.95 15.93 10.65
C ASP A 340 0.83 15.09 10.04
N GLU A 341 -0.39 15.31 10.55
CA GLU A 341 -1.63 14.88 9.90
C GLU A 341 -1.88 15.77 8.67
N GLN A 342 -1.79 15.18 7.47
CA GLN A 342 -1.92 15.90 6.21
C GLN A 342 -3.27 15.59 5.57
N TRP A 343 -4.22 16.49 5.76
CA TRP A 343 -5.57 16.42 5.19
C TRP A 343 -5.70 17.17 3.86
N ASP A 344 -4.74 18.02 3.52
CA ASP A 344 -4.74 18.88 2.35
C ASP A 344 -3.82 18.31 1.25
N ASP A 345 -3.49 19.13 0.24
CA ASP A 345 -2.64 18.73 -0.88
C ASP A 345 -1.17 18.52 -0.50
N LYS A 346 -0.76 18.91 0.71
CA LYS A 346 0.58 18.59 1.24
C LYS A 346 0.78 17.10 1.39
N LEU A 347 -0.30 16.32 1.56
CA LEU A 347 -0.27 14.86 1.53
C LEU A 347 0.45 14.33 0.28
N TYR A 348 0.26 15.00 -0.86
CA TYR A 348 0.83 14.58 -2.14
C TYR A 348 2.10 15.34 -2.51
N THR A 349 2.30 16.55 -1.98
CA THR A 349 3.33 17.49 -2.47
C THR A 349 4.44 17.79 -1.48
N GLU A 350 4.20 17.60 -0.17
CA GLU A 350 5.16 17.93 0.89
C GLU A 350 5.34 16.75 1.87
N PRO A 351 5.83 15.58 1.41
CA PRO A 351 6.09 14.45 2.29
C PRO A 351 7.25 14.69 3.28
N PHE A 352 8.13 15.66 2.99
CA PHE A 352 9.32 15.98 3.78
C PHE A 352 9.27 17.41 4.32
N SER A 353 9.78 17.63 5.53
CA SER A 353 9.90 18.98 6.11
C SER A 353 11.12 19.75 5.58
N HIS A 354 12.14 19.02 5.12
CA HIS A 354 13.36 19.55 4.52
C HIS A 354 13.96 18.53 3.57
N VAL A 355 14.99 18.93 2.81
CA VAL A 355 15.75 18.00 1.96
C VAL A 355 16.45 16.98 2.85
N ILE A 356 16.30 15.69 2.54
CA ILE A 356 16.94 14.61 3.29
C ILE A 356 18.07 14.03 2.45
N MET A 357 19.26 13.99 3.04
CA MET A 357 20.47 13.41 2.48
C MET A 357 20.81 12.15 3.25
N GLY A 358 21.01 11.04 2.54
CA GLY A 358 21.52 9.79 3.11
C GLY A 358 22.63 9.21 2.24
N ARG A 359 23.12 8.03 2.62
CA ARG A 359 24.17 7.34 1.88
C ARG A 359 23.65 6.87 0.52
N GLY A 360 24.07 7.58 -0.53
CA GLY A 360 23.76 7.24 -1.91
C GLY A 360 22.36 7.67 -2.36
N PHE A 361 21.67 8.55 -1.62
CA PHE A 361 20.39 9.11 -2.05
C PHE A 361 20.14 10.51 -1.48
N SER A 362 19.27 11.24 -2.17
CA SER A 362 18.69 12.51 -1.73
C SER A 362 17.20 12.52 -2.07
N VAL A 363 16.39 13.13 -1.20
CA VAL A 363 14.97 13.39 -1.49
C VAL A 363 14.58 14.80 -1.08
N ASP A 364 13.67 15.38 -1.86
CA ASP A 364 13.07 16.68 -1.61
C ASP A 364 11.60 16.69 -2.08
N ASN A 365 10.91 17.79 -1.81
CA ASN A 365 9.53 17.99 -2.25
C ASN A 365 9.42 18.42 -3.71
N ALA A 366 10.50 18.87 -4.37
CA ALA A 366 10.44 19.41 -5.72
C ALA A 366 10.15 18.31 -6.75
N ALA A 367 10.83 17.15 -6.64
CA ALA A 367 10.54 16.00 -7.48
C ALA A 367 9.09 15.52 -7.31
N GLN A 368 8.61 15.53 -6.07
CA GLN A 368 7.25 15.14 -5.71
C GLN A 368 6.21 16.09 -6.31
N GLN A 369 6.40 17.40 -6.16
CA GLN A 369 5.54 18.44 -6.73
C GLN A 369 5.46 18.35 -8.26
N HIS A 370 6.57 18.03 -8.92
CA HIS A 370 6.61 17.86 -10.37
C HIS A 370 5.75 16.67 -10.83
N ILE A 371 5.74 15.55 -10.10
CA ILE A 371 4.86 14.40 -10.39
C ILE A 371 3.39 14.78 -10.23
N VAL A 372 3.05 15.50 -9.16
CA VAL A 372 1.68 15.95 -8.92
C VAL A 372 1.21 16.90 -10.04
N ALA A 373 2.04 17.86 -10.43
CA ALA A 373 1.73 18.80 -11.52
C ALA A 373 1.47 18.07 -12.85
N ARG A 374 2.30 17.07 -13.19
CA ARG A 374 2.09 16.25 -14.38
C ARG A 374 0.79 15.44 -14.32
N ALA A 375 0.50 14.84 -13.17
CA ALA A 375 -0.71 14.05 -12.97
C ALA A 375 -1.99 14.91 -13.02
N THR A 376 -1.89 16.21 -12.76
CA THR A 376 -3.02 17.15 -12.93
C THR A 376 -3.23 17.62 -14.36
N ASP A 377 -2.19 17.56 -15.20
CA ASP A 377 -2.23 18.04 -16.59
C ASP A 377 -2.56 16.93 -17.60
N GLU A 378 -2.40 15.65 -17.24
CA GLU A 378 -2.74 14.52 -18.12
C GLU A 378 -4.27 14.33 -18.22
N PRO A 379 -4.86 14.34 -19.43
CA PRO A 379 -6.28 14.07 -19.59
C PRO A 379 -6.60 12.63 -19.21
N VAL A 380 -7.63 12.43 -18.38
CA VAL A 380 -8.18 11.11 -18.06
C VAL A 380 -8.65 10.45 -19.37
N GLU A 381 -7.84 9.56 -19.94
CA GLU A 381 -8.28 8.72 -21.05
C GLU A 381 -9.34 7.76 -20.53
N HIS A 382 -10.59 7.97 -20.97
CA HIS A 382 -11.63 6.96 -20.83
C HIS A 382 -11.23 5.74 -21.67
N SER A 383 -11.14 4.60 -20.98
CA SER A 383 -11.01 3.26 -21.56
C SER A 383 -11.86 3.13 -22.84
N ALA A 384 -11.22 2.74 -23.94
CA ALA A 384 -11.84 2.47 -25.23
C ALA A 384 -12.64 1.16 -25.21
N ALA A 385 -13.69 1.08 -24.37
CA ALA A 385 -14.64 -0.02 -24.35
C ALA A 385 -15.99 0.32 -25.04
N ASP A 386 -16.27 1.59 -25.36
CA ASP A 386 -17.52 2.00 -26.02
C ASP A 386 -17.33 2.33 -27.52
N ARG A 387 -16.72 1.39 -28.26
CA ARG A 387 -16.79 1.38 -29.73
C ARG A 387 -17.11 -0.01 -30.27
N VAL A 388 -18.26 -0.57 -29.87
CA VAL A 388 -19.02 -1.52 -30.69
C VAL A 388 -20.50 -1.30 -30.39
N GLY A 389 -21.28 -0.92 -31.40
CA GLY A 389 -22.72 -0.70 -31.34
C GLY A 389 -23.17 0.38 -32.29
#